data_AF-A0A535QZP6-F1
#
_entry.id   AF-A0A535QZP6-F1
#
_cell.length_a   1.000
_cell.length_b   1.000
_cell.length_c   1.000
_cell.angle_alpha   90.00
_cell.angle_beta   90.00
_cell.angle_gamma   90.00
#
_symmetry.space_group_name_H-M   'P 1'
#
loop_
_entity.id
_entity.type
_entity.pdbx_description
1 polymer ?
#
loop_
_entity_poly.entity_id
_entity_poly.type
_entity_poly.pdbx_seq_one_letter_code
_entity_poly.pdbx_strand_id
1 'polypeptide(L)'
;MSSEHRRLRRTLANILAVAALPAASLGIAATSLPARAAQPSSGCQLNSEGGAIKHVIQLQFDNVHFRRDNPNVPSDIEQMPSLYNFLVGNGTVLNNHHTPLISHTGTDILSTLTGVYPDRHGQPVSNTYFFYGPDGTAHQALSFAYWTDLAQAFDGTAENKFNMLDAQGKNPPAPWVPYTRAGCNFGAVGTANIELERVANVATVYGATSPEAAEAADTSDNGVAKTTADFIGVAIHCAQGAALCASSNRGVADVLPAEPGGYAGFNGLFGHKYVAPQISATLPILDLDGNVIANAAPDGTLYPGFPGFNGTSAAVSLSYVASMQEHDGLSLGCPREIRYRAWTG
;
A
#
# COMPACT_ATOMS: atom_id res chain seq x y z
N MET A 1 75.59 -23.46 -41.21
CA MET A 1 75.91 -22.90 -42.55
C MET A 1 74.78 -21.93 -42.90
N SER A 2 74.91 -20.66 -42.49
CA SER A 2 75.19 -19.47 -43.34
C SER A 2 73.88 -18.85 -43.88
N SER A 3 73.55 -17.56 -43.78
CA SER A 3 74.22 -16.38 -43.20
C SER A 3 73.19 -15.27 -42.95
N GLU A 4 73.41 -14.56 -41.86
CA GLU A 4 73.22 -13.14 -41.53
C GLU A 4 72.68 -12.10 -42.54
N HIS A 5 71.90 -11.15 -41.96
CA HIS A 5 71.90 -9.68 -42.11
C HIS A 5 71.59 -9.07 -43.52
N ARG A 6 70.81 -7.99 -43.71
CA ARG A 6 70.72 -6.72 -42.97
C ARG A 6 69.61 -5.85 -43.64
N ARG A 7 68.79 -5.15 -42.82
CA ARG A 7 68.22 -3.76 -42.93
C ARG A 7 67.71 -3.26 -44.33
N LEU A 8 66.65 -2.46 -44.52
CA LEU A 8 66.07 -1.36 -43.74
C LEU A 8 64.84 -0.80 -44.53
N ARG A 9 63.78 -0.39 -43.81
CA ARG A 9 62.87 0.76 -44.04
C ARG A 9 61.80 0.80 -45.16
N ARG A 10 60.56 0.92 -44.64
CA ARG A 10 59.46 1.89 -44.95
C ARG A 10 58.52 1.57 -46.12
N THR A 11 57.34 1.02 -45.81
CA THR A 11 55.99 1.66 -45.79
C THR A 11 55.57 2.24 -47.15
N LEU A 12 54.48 1.80 -47.79
CA LEU A 12 53.09 1.87 -47.31
C LEU A 12 52.13 1.05 -48.21
N ALA A 13 50.95 0.78 -47.63
CA ALA A 13 49.67 0.44 -48.24
C ALA A 13 49.52 -0.95 -48.87
N ASN A 14 48.84 -1.85 -48.15
CA ASN A 14 48.07 -2.91 -48.78
C ASN A 14 46.72 -3.10 -48.06
N ILE A 15 45.70 -2.92 -48.88
CA ILE A 15 44.29 -3.27 -48.71
C ILE A 15 44.22 -4.73 -48.28
N LEU A 16 43.53 -5.03 -47.17
CA LEU A 16 43.20 -6.40 -46.79
C LEU A 16 41.68 -6.53 -46.65
N ALA A 17 41.15 -7.35 -47.55
CA ALA A 17 39.79 -7.82 -47.59
C ALA A 17 39.36 -8.41 -46.25
N VAL A 18 38.26 -7.88 -45.69
CA VAL A 18 37.57 -8.52 -44.58
C VAL A 18 36.68 -9.60 -45.16
N ALA A 19 37.03 -10.85 -44.86
CA ALA A 19 36.22 -12.02 -45.17
C ALA A 19 34.87 -11.92 -44.44
N ALA A 20 33.77 -12.05 -45.19
CA ALA A 20 32.42 -12.15 -44.64
C ALA A 20 32.26 -13.52 -43.96
N LEU A 21 32.25 -13.52 -42.62
CA LEU A 21 31.73 -14.62 -41.82
C LEU A 21 30.23 -14.35 -41.57
N PRO A 22 29.32 -15.29 -41.84
CA PRO A 22 27.94 -15.15 -41.40
C PRO A 22 27.93 -15.29 -39.86
N ALA A 23 27.75 -14.17 -39.17
CA ALA A 23 27.42 -14.18 -37.75
C ALA A 23 26.01 -14.77 -37.60
N ALA A 24 25.95 -16.05 -37.25
CA ALA A 24 24.73 -16.67 -36.76
C ALA A 24 24.37 -15.98 -35.44
N SER A 25 23.41 -15.05 -35.50
CA SER A 25 22.75 -14.47 -34.34
C SER A 25 21.94 -15.56 -33.65
N LEU A 26 22.57 -16.24 -32.68
CA LEU A 26 21.86 -16.97 -31.64
C LEU A 26 21.08 -15.93 -30.82
N GLY A 27 19.86 -15.66 -31.26
CA GLY A 27 18.87 -14.94 -30.45
C GLY A 27 18.63 -15.76 -29.19
N ILE A 28 19.25 -15.34 -28.09
CA ILE A 28 18.84 -15.78 -26.77
C ILE A 28 17.45 -15.19 -26.56
N ALA A 29 16.43 -15.93 -26.95
CA ALA A 29 15.08 -15.70 -26.45
C ALA A 29 15.18 -15.93 -24.94
N ALA A 30 15.25 -14.84 -24.17
CA ALA A 30 14.99 -14.87 -22.75
C ALA A 30 13.52 -15.27 -22.60
N THR A 31 13.25 -16.58 -22.58
CA THR A 31 11.98 -17.09 -22.12
C THR A 31 11.88 -16.66 -20.66
N SER A 32 11.02 -15.68 -20.39
CA SER A 32 10.56 -15.39 -19.04
C SER A 32 9.96 -16.68 -18.49
N LEU A 33 10.75 -17.40 -17.69
CA LEU A 33 10.21 -18.48 -16.90
C LEU A 33 9.13 -17.84 -16.02
N PRO A 34 7.88 -18.34 -16.01
CA PRO A 34 6.91 -17.86 -15.05
C PRO A 34 7.52 -18.04 -13.67
N ALA A 35 7.53 -16.96 -12.87
CA ALA A 35 7.96 -17.02 -11.49
C ALA A 35 7.17 -18.16 -10.82
N ARG A 36 7.87 -19.23 -10.47
CA ARG A 36 7.23 -20.39 -9.84
C ARG A 36 6.80 -19.94 -8.46
N ALA A 37 5.49 -19.85 -8.24
CA ALA A 37 4.95 -19.57 -6.91
C ALA A 37 5.59 -20.55 -5.92
N ALA A 38 6.18 -20.00 -4.85
CA ALA A 38 6.74 -20.81 -3.78
C ALA A 38 5.65 -21.77 -3.26
N GLN A 39 6.04 -23.01 -2.97
CA GLN A 39 5.13 -23.95 -2.32
C GLN A 39 4.69 -23.36 -0.97
N PRO A 40 3.41 -23.52 -0.57
CA PRO A 40 2.96 -23.03 0.72
C PRO A 40 3.78 -23.71 1.83
N SER A 41 4.64 -22.92 2.50
CA SER A 41 5.27 -23.34 3.73
C SER A 41 4.21 -23.43 4.83
N SER A 42 4.36 -24.37 5.75
CA SER A 42 3.59 -24.37 6.99
C SER A 42 4.06 -23.18 7.86
N GLY A 43 3.47 -22.00 7.65
CA GLY A 43 3.78 -20.76 8.35
C GLY A 43 4.23 -19.61 7.42
N CYS A 44 4.25 -18.39 7.96
CA CYS A 44 4.71 -17.19 7.24
C CYS A 44 6.20 -17.27 6.92
N GLN A 45 6.54 -17.20 5.64
CA GLN A 45 7.92 -17.15 5.18
C GLN A 45 8.14 -16.01 4.17
N LEU A 46 8.65 -14.89 4.68
CA LEU A 46 9.23 -13.85 3.84
C LEU A 46 10.54 -14.40 3.25
N ASN A 47 10.57 -14.65 1.95
CA ASN A 47 11.72 -15.20 1.21
C ASN A 47 12.90 -14.19 1.11
N SER A 48 13.29 -13.65 2.25
CA SER A 48 14.44 -12.80 2.46
C SER A 48 15.73 -13.60 2.39
N GLU A 49 16.84 -12.92 2.11
CA GLU A 49 18.16 -13.53 2.13
C GLU A 49 18.42 -14.20 3.50
N GLY A 50 18.72 -15.50 3.48
CA GLY A 50 18.91 -16.30 4.69
C GLY A 50 17.67 -16.49 5.57
N GLY A 51 16.48 -16.04 5.13
CA GLY A 51 15.24 -16.10 5.93
C GLY A 51 15.28 -15.21 7.18
N ALA A 52 16.13 -14.18 7.17
CA ALA A 52 16.39 -13.32 8.32
C ALA A 52 15.23 -12.39 8.67
N ILE A 53 14.42 -11.98 7.68
CA ILE A 53 13.29 -11.08 7.90
C ILE A 53 12.08 -11.88 8.35
N LYS A 54 11.54 -11.50 9.52
CA LYS A 54 10.30 -12.06 10.09
C LYS A 54 9.11 -11.11 9.99
N HIS A 55 9.39 -9.82 9.99
CA HIS A 55 8.42 -8.74 9.91
C HIS A 55 8.97 -7.65 8.99
N VAL A 56 8.13 -7.04 8.18
CA VAL A 56 8.37 -5.75 7.52
C VAL A 56 7.48 -4.72 8.22
N ILE A 57 7.96 -3.48 8.29
CA ILE A 57 7.19 -2.36 8.80
C ILE A 57 7.51 -1.23 7.82
N GLN A 58 6.50 -0.74 7.12
CA GLN A 58 6.61 0.47 6.31
C GLN A 58 5.89 1.57 7.10
N LEU A 59 6.38 2.79 6.98
CA LEU A 59 5.79 3.98 7.60
C LEU A 59 5.80 5.04 6.50
N GLN A 60 4.67 5.71 6.24
CA GLN A 60 4.53 6.65 5.13
C GLN A 60 4.04 8.00 5.60
N PHE A 61 5.00 8.83 5.99
CA PHE A 61 4.70 10.16 6.45
C PHE A 61 4.16 11.03 5.29
N ASP A 62 2.91 11.49 5.41
CA ASP A 62 2.26 12.41 4.49
C ASP A 62 2.89 13.80 4.65
N ASN A 63 3.36 14.37 3.53
CA ASN A 63 3.93 15.70 3.48
C ASN A 63 5.18 15.93 4.35
N VAL A 64 6.05 14.91 4.48
CA VAL A 64 7.34 15.03 5.19
C VAL A 64 8.51 15.18 4.22
N HIS A 65 9.23 16.29 4.36
CA HIS A 65 10.38 16.65 3.55
C HIS A 65 11.68 16.33 4.28
N PHE A 66 12.55 15.61 3.58
CA PHE A 66 13.90 15.33 4.07
C PHE A 66 14.84 16.54 3.98
N ARG A 67 14.66 17.38 2.95
CA ARG A 67 15.52 18.55 2.71
C ARG A 67 14.82 19.81 3.21
N ARG A 68 15.62 20.83 3.51
CA ARG A 68 15.10 22.18 3.77
C ARG A 68 14.66 22.81 2.45
N ASP A 69 13.37 23.11 2.32
CA ASP A 69 12.86 23.87 1.18
C ASP A 69 13.23 25.35 1.30
N ASN A 70 13.22 25.88 2.52
CA ASN A 70 13.77 27.17 2.87
C ASN A 70 15.02 26.95 3.74
N PRO A 71 16.21 27.46 3.34
CA PRO A 71 17.45 27.21 4.10
C PRO A 71 17.39 27.67 5.57
N ASN A 72 16.52 28.63 5.89
CA ASN A 72 16.35 29.18 7.24
C ASN A 72 15.33 28.42 8.10
N VAL A 73 14.61 27.46 7.53
CA VAL A 73 13.61 26.64 8.24
C VAL A 73 14.12 25.21 8.28
N PRO A 74 14.22 24.57 9.47
CA PRO A 74 14.53 23.15 9.55
C PRO A 74 13.53 22.33 8.73
N SER A 75 14.01 21.27 8.08
CA SER A 75 13.16 20.29 7.41
C SER A 75 12.25 19.56 8.40
N ASP A 76 11.23 18.88 7.90
CA ASP A 76 10.33 18.09 8.75
C ASP A 76 11.11 17.02 9.53
N ILE A 77 12.06 16.36 8.85
CA ILE A 77 12.91 15.34 9.48
C ILE A 77 13.81 15.93 10.57
N GLU A 78 14.38 17.12 10.39
CA GLU A 78 15.17 17.79 11.45
C GLU A 78 14.32 18.15 12.68
N GLN A 79 13.01 18.32 12.49
CA GLN A 79 12.05 18.58 13.57
C GLN A 79 11.52 17.29 14.22
N MET A 80 11.89 16.12 13.71
CA MET A 80 11.51 14.80 14.24
C MET A 80 12.75 14.06 14.78
N PRO A 81 13.33 14.48 15.92
CA PRO A 81 14.64 14.01 16.37
C PRO A 81 14.72 12.51 16.60
N SER A 82 13.65 11.86 17.07
CA SER A 82 13.62 10.40 17.24
C SER A 82 13.74 9.67 15.90
N LEU A 83 13.00 10.12 14.87
CA LEU A 83 13.05 9.55 13.53
C LEU A 83 14.41 9.85 12.88
N TYR A 84 14.90 11.08 12.99
CA TYR A 84 16.22 11.48 12.50
C TYR A 84 17.34 10.62 13.10
N ASN A 85 17.37 10.48 14.42
CA ASN A 85 18.38 9.68 15.12
C ASN A 85 18.29 8.19 14.74
N PHE A 86 17.09 7.67 14.53
CA PHE A 86 16.90 6.30 14.04
C PHE A 86 17.49 6.14 12.63
N LEU A 87 17.14 7.04 11.70
CA LEU A 87 17.61 7.00 10.31
C LEU A 87 19.13 7.10 10.21
N VAL A 88 19.75 7.99 11.00
CA VAL A 88 21.21 8.19 10.99
C VAL A 88 21.95 7.06 11.73
N GLY A 89 21.40 6.57 12.85
CA GLY A 89 22.10 5.62 13.73
C GLY A 89 21.91 4.15 13.36
N ASN A 90 20.80 3.79 12.71
CA ASN A 90 20.42 2.39 12.49
C ASN A 90 19.97 2.10 11.05
N GLY A 91 19.87 3.12 10.19
CA GLY A 91 19.25 3.02 8.88
C GLY A 91 20.19 3.19 7.70
N THR A 92 19.71 2.80 6.53
CA THR A 92 20.23 3.29 5.24
C THR A 92 19.23 4.29 4.70
N VAL A 93 19.68 5.49 4.37
CA VAL A 93 18.82 6.57 3.86
C VAL A 93 19.05 6.76 2.37
N LEU A 94 17.99 6.65 1.59
CA LEU A 94 17.96 7.04 0.18
C LEU A 94 17.25 8.39 0.07
N ASN A 95 18.01 9.46 -0.16
CA ASN A 95 17.50 10.84 -0.22
C ASN A 95 17.45 11.43 -1.65
N ASN A 96 17.63 10.56 -2.65
CA ASN A 96 17.52 10.90 -4.06
C ASN A 96 16.33 10.13 -4.65
N HIS A 97 15.13 10.53 -4.23
CA HIS A 97 13.87 9.99 -4.71
C HIS A 97 13.06 11.07 -5.42
N HIS A 98 12.18 10.65 -6.33
CA HIS A 98 11.28 11.54 -7.05
C HIS A 98 9.83 11.11 -6.77
N THR A 99 9.02 12.07 -6.35
CA THR A 99 7.57 11.94 -6.25
C THR A 99 6.93 12.02 -7.65
N PRO A 100 5.75 11.42 -7.87
CA PRO A 100 4.91 11.72 -9.03
C PRO A 100 4.77 13.22 -9.30
N LEU A 101 4.63 13.59 -10.57
CA LEU A 101 4.40 14.97 -11.01
C LEU A 101 2.96 15.11 -11.50
N ILE A 102 2.08 15.87 -10.84
CA ILE A 102 2.25 16.71 -9.63
C ILE A 102 2.08 15.87 -8.35
N SER A 103 2.87 16.19 -7.32
CA SER A 103 2.85 15.49 -6.04
C SER A 103 1.56 15.70 -5.27
N HIS A 104 0.88 14.61 -4.92
CA HIS A 104 -0.33 14.63 -4.10
C HIS A 104 -0.41 13.36 -3.27
N THR A 105 -0.93 13.49 -2.04
CA THR A 105 -1.01 12.40 -1.06
C THR A 105 -1.51 11.08 -1.67
N GLY A 106 -2.65 11.08 -2.37
CA GLY A 106 -3.25 9.88 -2.92
C GLY A 106 -2.37 9.21 -3.99
N THR A 107 -1.87 9.97 -4.96
CA THR A 107 -1.05 9.43 -6.04
C THR A 107 0.32 8.96 -5.56
N ASP A 108 0.91 9.66 -4.60
CA ASP A 108 2.25 9.39 -4.07
C ASP A 108 2.26 8.11 -3.21
N ILE A 109 1.22 7.94 -2.38
CA ILE A 109 1.01 6.71 -1.61
C ILE A 109 0.79 5.54 -2.56
N LEU A 110 -0.13 5.67 -3.51
CA LEU A 110 -0.41 4.59 -4.45
C LEU A 110 0.81 4.23 -5.32
N SER A 111 1.67 5.19 -5.64
CA SER A 111 2.94 4.91 -6.32
C SER A 111 3.90 4.11 -5.42
N THR A 112 3.91 4.41 -4.12
CA THR A 112 4.70 3.66 -3.12
C THR A 112 4.19 2.22 -3.00
N LEU A 113 2.88 2.03 -2.93
CA LEU A 113 2.23 0.72 -2.76
C LEU A 113 2.29 -0.16 -4.01
N THR A 114 2.11 0.43 -5.19
CA THR A 114 2.08 -0.32 -6.46
C THR A 114 3.46 -0.47 -7.10
N GLY A 115 4.43 0.38 -6.71
CA GLY A 115 5.75 0.44 -7.32
C GLY A 115 5.76 1.01 -8.75
N VAL A 116 4.65 1.62 -9.20
CA VAL A 116 4.52 2.23 -10.53
C VAL A 116 3.92 3.62 -10.42
N TYR A 117 4.10 4.46 -11.45
CA TYR A 117 3.58 5.83 -11.47
C TYR A 117 2.08 5.90 -11.82
N PRO A 118 1.43 7.06 -11.59
CA PRO A 118 0.02 7.33 -11.91
C PRO A 118 -0.54 6.77 -13.21
N ASP A 119 0.22 6.84 -14.29
CA ASP A 119 -0.18 6.33 -15.61
C ASP A 119 -0.40 4.82 -15.65
N ARG A 120 0.13 4.10 -14.65
CA ARG A 120 0.09 2.63 -14.55
C ARG A 120 -0.87 2.09 -13.50
N HIS A 121 -1.34 2.91 -12.57
CA HIS A 121 -2.33 2.51 -11.57
C HIS A 121 -3.65 3.30 -11.65
N GLY A 122 -3.79 4.18 -12.66
CA GLY A 122 -5.07 4.79 -13.04
C GLY A 122 -5.54 5.90 -12.11
N GLN A 123 -4.64 6.45 -11.28
CA GLN A 123 -4.92 7.59 -10.41
C GLN A 123 -4.03 8.75 -10.85
N PRO A 124 -4.55 9.67 -11.69
CA PRO A 124 -3.72 10.39 -12.64
C PRO A 124 -2.89 11.53 -12.03
N VAL A 125 -3.51 12.46 -11.30
CA VAL A 125 -2.82 13.71 -10.92
C VAL A 125 -2.93 14.04 -9.44
N SER A 126 -4.05 13.76 -8.77
CA SER A 126 -4.29 14.35 -7.44
C SER A 126 -5.08 13.42 -6.51
N ASN A 127 -5.47 13.97 -5.35
CA ASN A 127 -6.41 13.35 -4.41
C ASN A 127 -7.83 13.22 -4.99
N THR A 128 -8.11 13.96 -6.08
CA THR A 128 -9.32 13.82 -6.89
C THR A 128 -8.95 13.73 -8.36
N TYR A 129 -9.85 13.18 -9.16
CA TYR A 129 -9.71 13.09 -10.61
C TYR A 129 -11.06 13.28 -11.29
N PHE A 130 -11.05 13.54 -12.59
CA PHE A 130 -12.26 13.56 -13.42
C PHE A 130 -12.33 12.30 -14.28
N PHE A 131 -13.53 11.75 -14.42
CA PHE A 131 -13.85 10.78 -15.48
C PHE A 131 -15.03 11.29 -16.30
N TYR A 132 -15.15 10.81 -17.54
CA TYR A 132 -16.26 11.17 -18.42
C TYR A 132 -17.36 10.12 -18.31
N GLY A 133 -18.58 10.56 -17.95
CA GLY A 133 -19.77 9.72 -17.90
C GLY A 133 -20.22 9.26 -19.29
N PRO A 134 -21.19 8.33 -19.38
CA PRO A 134 -21.76 7.90 -20.66
C PRO A 134 -22.40 9.03 -21.49
N ASP A 135 -22.75 10.14 -20.84
CA ASP A 135 -23.28 11.37 -21.44
C ASP A 135 -22.19 12.30 -21.99
N GLY A 136 -20.90 11.97 -21.79
CA GLY A 136 -19.77 12.79 -22.16
C GLY A 136 -19.48 13.96 -21.21
N THR A 137 -20.15 14.02 -20.06
CA THR A 137 -19.92 15.03 -19.03
C THR A 137 -18.77 14.60 -18.11
N ALA A 138 -17.95 15.56 -17.67
CA ALA A 138 -16.90 15.28 -16.71
C ALA A 138 -17.45 15.28 -15.28
N HIS A 139 -17.18 14.21 -14.53
CA HIS A 139 -17.57 14.05 -13.14
C HIS A 139 -16.33 13.90 -12.25
N GLN A 140 -16.33 14.59 -11.12
CA GLN A 140 -15.21 14.58 -10.19
C GLN A 140 -15.36 13.44 -9.17
N ALA A 141 -14.32 12.62 -9.03
CA ALA A 141 -14.22 11.51 -8.10
C ALA A 141 -13.02 11.65 -7.16
N LEU A 142 -13.02 10.83 -6.11
CA LEU A 142 -11.97 10.79 -5.10
C LEU A 142 -11.03 9.61 -5.35
N SER A 143 -9.72 9.83 -5.18
CA SER A 143 -8.70 8.80 -5.33
C SER A 143 -8.70 7.81 -4.15
N PHE A 144 -9.10 8.28 -2.98
CA PHE A 144 -9.25 7.54 -1.72
C PHE A 144 -10.53 6.68 -1.74
N ALA A 145 -10.34 5.39 -1.91
CA ALA A 145 -11.39 4.39 -2.06
C ALA A 145 -10.80 3.02 -1.71
N TYR A 146 -11.59 2.01 -1.37
CA TYR A 146 -11.01 0.67 -1.20
C TYR A 146 -10.43 0.13 -2.52
N TRP A 147 -9.42 -0.75 -2.45
CA TRP A 147 -8.63 -1.20 -3.60
C TRP A 147 -9.48 -1.63 -4.80
N THR A 148 -10.58 -2.35 -4.54
CA THR A 148 -11.49 -2.89 -5.56
C THR A 148 -12.78 -2.11 -5.71
N ASP A 149 -12.88 -0.92 -5.11
CA ASP A 149 -14.02 -0.05 -5.32
C ASP A 149 -14.13 0.38 -6.78
N LEU A 150 -15.37 0.58 -7.19
CA LEU A 150 -15.67 1.23 -8.45
C LEU A 150 -15.54 2.74 -8.31
N ALA A 151 -15.16 3.39 -9.42
CA ALA A 151 -15.15 4.84 -9.54
C ALA A 151 -16.58 5.37 -9.35
N GLN A 152 -16.73 6.26 -8.37
CA GLN A 152 -17.96 6.98 -8.08
C GLN A 152 -17.63 8.45 -7.84
N ALA A 153 -18.32 9.31 -8.57
CA ALA A 153 -18.20 10.76 -8.45
C ALA A 153 -18.94 11.30 -7.23
N PHE A 154 -18.60 12.52 -6.82
CA PHE A 154 -19.26 13.23 -5.71
C PHE A 154 -20.76 13.47 -5.95
N ASP A 155 -21.18 13.56 -7.21
CA ASP A 155 -22.60 13.70 -7.58
C ASP A 155 -23.35 12.36 -7.64
N GLY A 156 -22.67 11.25 -7.31
CA GLY A 156 -23.22 9.90 -7.32
C GLY A 156 -23.08 9.17 -8.65
N THR A 157 -22.59 9.82 -9.71
CA THR A 157 -22.38 9.19 -11.02
C THR A 157 -21.34 8.07 -10.90
N ALA A 158 -21.61 6.92 -11.52
CA ALA A 158 -20.70 5.78 -11.56
C ALA A 158 -20.50 5.31 -12.99
N GLU A 159 -19.28 4.89 -13.35
CA GLU A 159 -18.96 4.38 -14.69
C GLU A 159 -18.78 2.85 -14.74
N ASN A 160 -19.09 2.14 -13.64
CA ASN A 160 -18.92 0.69 -13.50
C ASN A 160 -17.51 0.17 -13.83
N LYS A 161 -16.49 0.97 -13.57
CA LYS A 161 -15.07 0.57 -13.64
C LYS A 161 -14.42 0.76 -12.29
N PHE A 162 -13.31 0.06 -12.04
CA PHE A 162 -12.53 0.26 -10.82
C PHE A 162 -12.06 1.70 -10.69
N ASN A 163 -11.95 2.17 -9.46
CA ASN A 163 -11.33 3.44 -9.13
C ASN A 163 -9.86 3.40 -9.59
N MET A 164 -9.12 2.34 -9.25
CA MET A 164 -7.76 2.11 -9.75
C MET A 164 -7.77 1.16 -10.95
N LEU A 165 -7.13 1.56 -12.04
CA LEU A 165 -7.08 0.81 -13.30
C LEU A 165 -5.68 0.86 -13.91
N ASP A 166 -5.15 -0.30 -14.30
CA ASP A 166 -3.95 -0.39 -15.10
C ASP A 166 -4.23 -0.11 -16.59
N ALA A 167 -3.18 -0.15 -17.41
CA ALA A 167 -3.29 0.05 -18.86
C ALA A 167 -4.11 -1.04 -19.60
N GLN A 168 -4.48 -2.13 -18.92
CA GLN A 168 -5.35 -3.19 -19.45
C GLN A 168 -6.81 -3.02 -18.97
N GLY A 169 -7.11 -1.97 -18.20
CA GLY A 169 -8.42 -1.76 -17.59
C GLY A 169 -8.73 -2.74 -16.46
N LYS A 170 -7.69 -3.30 -15.82
CA LYS A 170 -7.80 -4.19 -14.67
C LYS A 170 -7.39 -3.45 -13.40
N ASN A 171 -7.92 -3.88 -12.27
CA ASN A 171 -7.46 -3.35 -10.99
C ASN A 171 -5.99 -3.75 -10.77
N PRO A 172 -5.10 -2.82 -10.37
CA PRO A 172 -3.69 -3.13 -10.12
C PRO A 172 -3.53 -4.25 -9.08
N PRO A 173 -2.47 -5.09 -9.18
CA PRO A 173 -2.20 -6.11 -8.18
C PRO A 173 -2.09 -5.49 -6.78
N ALA A 174 -2.73 -6.12 -5.79
CA ALA A 174 -2.81 -5.54 -4.46
C ALA A 174 -1.52 -5.76 -3.64
N PRO A 175 -1.07 -4.77 -2.85
CA PRO A 175 0.24 -4.81 -2.19
C PRO A 175 0.36 -5.88 -1.11
N TRP A 176 -0.77 -6.37 -0.58
CA TRP A 176 -0.77 -7.41 0.45
C TRP A 176 -0.65 -8.84 -0.10
N VAL A 177 -0.91 -9.04 -1.40
CA VAL A 177 -1.00 -10.38 -2.00
C VAL A 177 0.30 -11.17 -1.92
N PRO A 178 1.51 -10.60 -2.15
CA PRO A 178 2.76 -11.34 -1.98
C PRO A 178 2.92 -11.91 -0.56
N TYR A 179 2.41 -11.20 0.45
CA TYR A 179 2.50 -11.58 1.86
C TYR A 179 1.51 -12.67 2.22
N THR A 180 0.24 -12.50 1.85
CA THR A 180 -0.81 -13.50 2.14
C THR A 180 -0.57 -14.81 1.42
N ARG A 181 -0.06 -14.78 0.18
CA ARG A 181 0.40 -15.98 -0.55
C ARG A 181 1.61 -16.65 0.10
N ALA A 182 2.46 -15.90 0.79
CA ALA A 182 3.61 -16.41 1.54
C ALA A 182 3.24 -16.94 2.95
N GLY A 183 1.94 -17.04 3.26
CA GLY A 183 1.47 -17.50 4.57
C GLY A 183 1.50 -16.43 5.66
N CYS A 184 1.73 -15.16 5.31
CA CYS A 184 1.80 -14.04 6.24
C CYS A 184 0.53 -13.20 6.20
N ASN A 185 -0.03 -12.84 7.36
CA ASN A 185 -1.08 -11.83 7.38
C ASN A 185 -0.46 -10.44 7.10
N PHE A 186 -1.30 -9.49 6.69
CA PHE A 186 -0.93 -8.11 6.39
C PHE A 186 -1.90 -7.18 7.12
N GLY A 187 -1.41 -6.38 8.06
CA GLY A 187 -2.20 -5.39 8.78
C GLY A 187 -1.93 -3.97 8.27
N ALA A 188 -2.98 -3.15 8.24
CA ALA A 188 -2.92 -1.78 7.76
C ALA A 188 -3.78 -0.85 8.65
N VAL A 189 -3.30 0.38 8.85
CA VAL A 189 -4.05 1.45 9.51
C VAL A 189 -3.85 2.80 8.80
N GLY A 190 -4.95 3.41 8.34
CA GLY A 190 -4.94 4.74 7.73
C GLY A 190 -4.20 4.83 6.39
N THR A 191 -3.99 3.72 5.69
CA THR A 191 -3.27 3.65 4.41
C THR A 191 -4.19 4.02 3.25
N ALA A 192 -3.64 4.49 2.11
CA ALA A 192 -4.50 4.70 0.94
C ALA A 192 -4.93 3.35 0.34
N ASN A 193 -6.23 3.19 0.19
CA ASN A 193 -6.90 2.14 -0.57
C ASN A 193 -6.70 0.70 -0.08
N ILE A 194 -5.96 0.46 1.01
CA ILE A 194 -5.83 -0.89 1.60
C ILE A 194 -7.02 -1.18 2.51
N GLU A 195 -7.43 -0.21 3.32
CA GLU A 195 -8.57 -0.28 4.20
C GLU A 195 -9.81 0.35 3.55
N LEU A 196 -10.98 0.13 4.14
CA LEU A 196 -12.17 0.89 3.75
C LEU A 196 -11.95 2.37 4.07
N GLU A 197 -12.11 3.24 3.07
CA GLU A 197 -11.95 4.69 3.22
C GLU A 197 -13.27 5.45 3.32
N ARG A 198 -14.41 4.81 2.97
CA ARG A 198 -15.72 5.47 2.94
C ARG A 198 -16.81 4.58 3.53
N VAL A 199 -17.70 5.21 4.28
CA VAL A 199 -18.90 4.59 4.88
C VAL A 199 -19.75 3.85 3.83
N ALA A 200 -19.90 4.42 2.65
CA ALA A 200 -20.68 3.82 1.56
C ALA A 200 -20.15 2.44 1.12
N ASN A 201 -18.86 2.13 1.34
CA ASN A 201 -18.24 0.88 0.90
C ASN A 201 -18.36 -0.25 1.93
N VAL A 202 -18.88 0.01 3.13
CA VAL A 202 -19.15 -1.03 4.15
C VAL A 202 -20.10 -2.10 3.58
N ALA A 203 -21.15 -1.68 2.87
CA ALA A 203 -22.09 -2.58 2.22
C ALA A 203 -21.46 -3.42 1.09
N THR A 204 -20.40 -2.93 0.44
CA THR A 204 -19.68 -3.65 -0.61
C THR A 204 -18.92 -4.85 -0.04
N VAL A 205 -18.30 -4.68 1.15
CA VAL A 205 -17.50 -5.73 1.80
C VAL A 205 -18.36 -6.71 2.59
N TYR A 206 -19.34 -6.23 3.35
CA TYR A 206 -20.16 -7.09 4.22
C TYR A 206 -21.46 -7.58 3.56
N GLY A 207 -21.84 -6.98 2.43
CA GLY A 207 -23.10 -7.22 1.73
C GLY A 207 -24.21 -6.26 2.18
N ALA A 208 -25.05 -5.84 1.23
CA ALA A 208 -26.07 -4.80 1.44
C ALA A 208 -27.14 -5.12 2.51
N THR A 209 -27.32 -6.39 2.87
CA THR A 209 -28.28 -6.82 3.89
C THR A 209 -27.63 -7.14 5.24
N SER A 210 -26.36 -6.79 5.42
CA SER A 210 -25.61 -7.11 6.63
C SER A 210 -25.94 -6.13 7.78
N PRO A 211 -25.69 -6.50 9.05
CA PRO A 211 -25.78 -5.57 10.16
C PRO A 211 -24.86 -4.35 10.02
N GLU A 212 -23.68 -4.52 9.42
CA GLU A 212 -22.73 -3.45 9.15
C GLU A 212 -23.28 -2.47 8.11
N ALA A 213 -23.91 -2.98 7.04
CA ALA A 213 -24.59 -2.14 6.06
C ALA A 213 -25.77 -1.37 6.68
N ALA A 214 -26.50 -1.99 7.61
CA ALA A 214 -27.59 -1.33 8.33
C ALA A 214 -27.07 -0.21 9.25
N GLU A 215 -25.92 -0.40 9.90
CA GLU A 215 -25.26 0.65 10.68
C GLU A 215 -24.76 1.79 9.78
N ALA A 216 -24.10 1.45 8.68
CA ALA A 216 -23.58 2.41 7.71
C ALA A 216 -24.67 3.22 6.97
N ALA A 217 -25.93 2.78 7.04
CA ALA A 217 -27.07 3.49 6.48
C ALA A 217 -27.53 4.68 7.34
N ASP A 218 -27.07 4.79 8.60
CA ASP A 218 -27.32 5.97 9.43
C ASP A 218 -26.42 7.13 8.98
N THR A 219 -27.00 8.04 8.19
CA THR A 219 -26.33 9.22 7.66
C THR A 219 -26.38 10.43 8.59
N SER A 220 -26.82 10.28 9.85
CA SER A 220 -26.69 11.35 10.84
C SER A 220 -25.21 11.58 11.18
N ASP A 221 -24.85 12.77 11.67
CA ASP A 221 -23.46 13.05 12.04
C ASP A 221 -22.89 12.02 13.04
N ASN A 222 -23.72 11.59 13.99
CA ASN A 222 -23.39 10.54 14.95
C ASN A 222 -23.29 9.16 14.31
N GLY A 223 -24.20 8.82 13.39
CA GLY A 223 -24.16 7.57 12.62
C GLY A 223 -22.91 7.45 11.76
N VAL A 224 -22.53 8.52 11.06
CA VAL A 224 -21.30 8.61 10.26
C VAL A 224 -20.07 8.52 11.16
N ALA A 225 -20.05 9.23 12.29
CA ALA A 225 -18.93 9.19 13.22
C ALA A 225 -18.73 7.79 13.81
N LYS A 226 -19.82 7.12 14.20
CA LYS A 226 -19.81 5.74 14.69
C LYS A 226 -19.35 4.76 13.61
N THR A 227 -19.92 4.85 12.40
CA THR A 227 -19.56 3.95 11.30
C THR A 227 -18.09 4.11 10.91
N THR A 228 -17.57 5.33 10.96
CA THR A 228 -16.14 5.62 10.76
C THR A 228 -15.28 4.94 11.83
N ALA A 229 -15.67 5.07 13.11
CA ALA A 229 -14.98 4.42 14.22
C ALA A 229 -14.96 2.89 14.07
N ASP A 230 -16.08 2.30 13.67
CA ASP A 230 -16.26 0.85 13.62
C ASP A 230 -15.60 0.20 12.38
N PHE A 231 -15.71 0.79 11.19
CA PHE A 231 -15.46 0.09 9.92
C PHE A 231 -14.37 0.65 9.02
N ILE A 232 -13.90 1.88 9.26
CA ILE A 232 -13.00 2.59 8.34
C ILE A 232 -11.56 2.53 8.84
N GLY A 233 -10.61 2.57 7.90
CA GLY A 233 -9.21 2.91 8.17
C GLY A 233 -8.39 1.90 8.97
N VAL A 234 -8.90 0.70 9.23
CA VAL A 234 -8.14 -0.42 9.81
C VAL A 234 -8.50 -1.70 9.08
N ALA A 235 -7.51 -2.49 8.67
CA ALA A 235 -7.76 -3.80 8.07
C ALA A 235 -6.66 -4.81 8.39
N ILE A 236 -7.02 -6.10 8.32
CA ILE A 236 -6.06 -7.21 8.25
C ILE A 236 -6.44 -8.11 7.08
N HIS A 237 -5.59 -8.20 6.07
CA HIS A 237 -5.69 -9.19 4.99
C HIS A 237 -4.94 -10.45 5.42
N CYS A 238 -5.64 -11.57 5.54
CA CYS A 238 -5.05 -12.78 6.08
C CYS A 238 -4.49 -13.69 5.00
N ALA A 239 -3.45 -14.45 5.36
CA ALA A 239 -3.08 -15.66 4.66
C ALA A 239 -4.25 -16.65 4.61
N GLN A 240 -4.26 -17.47 3.56
CA GLN A 240 -5.31 -18.46 3.36
C GLN A 240 -5.41 -19.41 4.57
N GLY A 241 -6.62 -19.52 5.13
CA GLY A 241 -6.90 -20.39 6.28
C GLY A 241 -6.42 -19.86 7.64
N ALA A 242 -5.92 -18.62 7.73
CA ALA A 242 -5.54 -18.06 9.02
C ALA A 242 -6.75 -17.94 9.96
N ALA A 243 -6.63 -18.49 11.17
CA ALA A 243 -7.70 -18.45 12.18
C ALA A 243 -8.13 -17.02 12.54
N LEU A 244 -7.22 -16.06 12.42
CA LEU A 244 -7.46 -14.65 12.66
C LEU A 244 -8.65 -14.10 11.87
N CYS A 245 -8.70 -14.36 10.55
CA CYS A 245 -9.80 -13.95 9.67
C CYS A 245 -10.83 -15.07 9.45
N ALA A 246 -11.03 -15.94 10.44
CA ALA A 246 -12.11 -16.91 10.41
C ALA A 246 -13.47 -16.21 10.50
N SER A 247 -14.52 -16.86 9.98
CA SER A 247 -15.89 -16.33 10.06
C SER A 247 -16.38 -16.12 11.49
N SER A 248 -15.86 -16.88 12.46
CA SER A 248 -16.12 -16.68 13.90
C SER A 248 -15.65 -15.33 14.42
N ASN A 249 -14.63 -14.74 13.78
CA ASN A 249 -14.10 -13.41 14.08
C ASN A 249 -14.68 -12.34 13.14
N ARG A 250 -15.74 -12.67 12.40
CA ARG A 250 -16.34 -11.84 11.35
C ARG A 250 -15.39 -11.53 10.18
N GLY A 251 -14.43 -12.42 9.92
CA GLY A 251 -13.67 -12.40 8.67
C GLY A 251 -14.58 -12.64 7.47
N VAL A 252 -14.38 -11.84 6.42
CA VAL A 252 -15.12 -11.91 5.15
C VAL A 252 -14.14 -12.15 4.00
N ALA A 253 -14.65 -12.56 2.84
CA ALA A 253 -13.81 -12.81 1.67
C ALA A 253 -13.04 -11.52 1.28
N ASP A 254 -11.73 -11.64 1.11
CA ASP A 254 -10.87 -10.57 0.59
C ASP A 254 -10.83 -10.68 -0.93
N VAL A 255 -11.68 -9.92 -1.61
CA VAL A 255 -12.01 -10.14 -3.03
C VAL A 255 -11.13 -9.28 -3.92
N LEU A 256 -10.23 -9.94 -4.68
CA LEU A 256 -9.44 -9.32 -5.74
C LEU A 256 -9.72 -9.98 -7.09
N PRO A 257 -10.75 -9.53 -7.84
CA PRO A 257 -11.25 -10.23 -9.02
C PRO A 257 -10.30 -10.16 -10.22
N ALA A 258 -9.39 -9.19 -10.22
CA ALA A 258 -8.41 -8.99 -11.30
C ALA A 258 -6.98 -9.38 -10.90
N GLU A 259 -6.78 -9.96 -9.70
CA GLU A 259 -5.45 -10.32 -9.21
C GLU A 259 -4.82 -11.39 -10.12
N PRO A 260 -3.59 -11.15 -10.65
CA PRO A 260 -2.89 -12.13 -11.46
C PRO A 260 -2.72 -13.47 -10.73
N GLY A 261 -3.10 -14.58 -11.39
CA GLY A 261 -3.06 -15.91 -10.79
C GLY A 261 -4.21 -16.22 -9.82
N GLY A 262 -5.15 -15.29 -9.63
CA GLY A 262 -6.32 -15.46 -8.78
C GLY A 262 -6.05 -15.29 -7.29
N TYR A 263 -7.11 -15.02 -6.53
CA TYR A 263 -7.05 -14.69 -5.10
C TYR A 263 -8.25 -15.24 -4.32
N ALA A 264 -8.75 -16.42 -4.72
CA ALA A 264 -9.87 -17.05 -4.05
C ALA A 264 -9.44 -17.75 -2.74
N GLY A 265 -10.31 -17.71 -1.72
CA GLY A 265 -10.10 -18.39 -0.44
C GLY A 265 -9.30 -17.59 0.60
N PHE A 266 -8.93 -16.35 0.30
CA PHE A 266 -8.37 -15.40 1.25
C PHE A 266 -9.49 -14.62 1.92
N ASN A 267 -9.30 -14.31 3.20
CA ASN A 267 -10.24 -13.53 4.00
C ASN A 267 -9.54 -12.30 4.59
N GLY A 268 -10.33 -11.29 4.91
CA GLY A 268 -9.89 -10.10 5.63
C GLY A 268 -10.79 -9.76 6.82
N LEU A 269 -10.23 -9.03 7.77
CA LEU A 269 -10.96 -8.30 8.81
C LEU A 269 -10.92 -6.82 8.45
N PHE A 270 -12.07 -6.15 8.46
CA PHE A 270 -12.17 -4.74 8.08
C PHE A 270 -12.85 -3.95 9.20
N GLY A 271 -12.20 -2.88 9.63
CA GLY A 271 -12.69 -2.00 10.69
C GLY A 271 -12.18 -2.35 12.08
N HIS A 272 -12.03 -1.31 12.91
CA HIS A 272 -11.67 -1.44 14.31
C HIS A 272 -12.57 -2.44 15.05
N LYS A 273 -13.88 -2.44 14.75
CA LYS A 273 -14.89 -3.28 15.42
C LYS A 273 -14.51 -4.76 15.43
N TYR A 274 -13.89 -5.24 14.36
CA TYR A 274 -13.49 -6.65 14.23
C TYR A 274 -11.99 -6.86 14.34
N VAL A 275 -11.18 -5.85 14.05
CA VAL A 275 -9.73 -5.93 14.21
C VAL A 275 -9.30 -5.82 15.67
N ALA A 276 -9.81 -4.83 16.41
CA ALA A 276 -9.35 -4.54 17.78
C ALA A 276 -9.47 -5.72 18.76
N PRO A 277 -10.57 -6.51 18.78
CA PRO A 277 -10.66 -7.69 19.64
C PRO A 277 -9.66 -8.80 19.31
N GLN A 278 -9.03 -8.75 18.13
CA GLN A 278 -8.08 -9.76 17.67
C GLN A 278 -6.62 -9.37 17.85
N ILE A 279 -6.35 -8.10 18.21
CA ILE A 279 -4.99 -7.56 18.36
C ILE A 279 -4.73 -6.96 19.73
N SER A 280 -5.77 -6.79 20.56
CA SER A 280 -5.63 -6.24 21.91
C SER A 280 -6.38 -7.10 22.92
N ALA A 281 -5.69 -7.44 24.01
CA ALA A 281 -6.30 -8.10 25.16
C ALA A 281 -7.19 -7.17 26.00
N THR A 282 -7.01 -5.86 25.85
CA THR A 282 -7.74 -4.82 26.61
C THR A 282 -8.39 -3.84 25.64
N LEU A 283 -9.69 -3.63 25.80
CA LEU A 283 -10.46 -2.64 25.05
C LEU A 283 -11.05 -1.58 26.00
N PRO A 284 -11.20 -0.33 25.55
CA PRO A 284 -10.81 0.20 24.23
C PRO A 284 -9.28 0.31 24.07
N ILE A 285 -8.79 0.27 22.82
CA ILE A 285 -7.37 0.50 22.54
C ILE A 285 -7.00 1.94 22.91
N LEU A 286 -5.84 2.09 23.55
CA LEU A 286 -5.26 3.39 23.89
C LEU A 286 -4.17 3.77 22.88
N ASP A 287 -4.02 5.06 22.58
CA ASP A 287 -2.84 5.55 21.87
C ASP A 287 -1.57 5.45 22.74
N LEU A 288 -0.41 5.76 22.16
CA LEU A 288 0.85 5.74 22.90
C LEU A 288 0.96 6.78 24.03
N ASP A 289 0.05 7.76 24.08
CA ASP A 289 -0.03 8.78 25.13
C ASP A 289 -1.04 8.37 26.24
N GLY A 290 -1.68 7.21 26.11
CA GLY A 290 -2.63 6.67 27.08
C GLY A 290 -4.08 7.15 26.91
N ASN A 291 -4.41 7.81 25.81
CA ASN A 291 -5.77 8.27 25.52
C ASN A 291 -6.56 7.20 24.78
N VAL A 292 -7.88 7.13 25.00
CA VAL A 292 -8.76 6.27 24.21
C VAL A 292 -8.75 6.71 22.76
N ILE A 293 -8.46 5.78 21.84
CA ILE A 293 -8.59 6.04 20.41
C ILE A 293 -10.08 6.06 20.06
N ALA A 294 -10.57 7.21 19.60
CA ALA A 294 -11.97 7.41 19.28
C ALA A 294 -12.17 8.39 18.13
N ASN A 295 -13.26 8.22 17.39
CA ASN A 295 -13.76 9.24 16.48
C ASN A 295 -14.74 10.17 17.20
N ALA A 296 -14.70 11.47 16.90
CA ALA A 296 -15.60 12.45 17.48
C ALA A 296 -16.68 12.86 16.46
N ALA A 297 -17.95 12.84 16.89
CA ALA A 297 -19.00 13.52 16.17
C ALA A 297 -18.90 15.04 16.35
N PRO A 298 -19.52 15.86 15.47
CA PRO A 298 -19.54 17.32 15.59
C PRO A 298 -20.12 17.86 16.90
N ASP A 299 -20.99 17.08 17.58
CA ASP A 299 -21.54 17.43 18.89
C ASP A 299 -20.62 17.09 20.07
N GLY A 300 -19.44 16.51 19.80
CA GLY A 300 -18.44 16.10 20.78
C GLY A 300 -18.62 14.68 21.31
N THR A 301 -19.62 13.93 20.86
CA THR A 301 -19.79 12.52 21.22
C THR A 301 -18.60 11.70 20.72
N LEU A 302 -18.00 10.89 21.60
CA LEU A 302 -16.85 10.04 21.28
C LEU A 302 -17.29 8.60 21.04
N TYR A 303 -16.83 8.04 19.91
CA TYR A 303 -17.01 6.65 19.53
C TYR A 303 -15.65 5.95 19.55
N PRO A 304 -15.37 5.07 20.54
CA PRO A 304 -14.13 4.30 20.56
C PRO A 304 -13.95 3.51 19.26
N GLY A 305 -12.80 3.70 18.60
CA GLY A 305 -12.54 3.13 17.29
C GLY A 305 -11.65 4.03 16.43
N PHE A 306 -11.54 3.73 15.14
CA PHE A 306 -10.70 4.48 14.22
C PHE A 306 -11.06 5.98 14.22
N PRO A 307 -10.13 6.91 14.47
CA PRO A 307 -10.45 8.32 14.71
C PRO A 307 -10.68 9.14 13.43
N GLY A 308 -10.92 8.46 12.30
CA GLY A 308 -10.85 9.05 10.97
C GLY A 308 -9.40 9.32 10.52
N PHE A 309 -9.23 9.55 9.23
CA PHE A 309 -7.90 9.81 8.65
C PHE A 309 -7.23 11.07 9.22
N ASN A 310 -8.01 12.09 9.55
CA ASN A 310 -7.48 13.32 10.17
C ASN A 310 -7.12 13.14 11.65
N GLY A 311 -7.71 12.16 12.34
CA GLY A 311 -7.40 11.84 13.74
C GLY A 311 -6.28 10.81 13.91
N THR A 312 -5.72 10.29 12.82
CA THR A 312 -4.68 9.25 12.85
C THR A 312 -3.31 9.87 13.12
N SER A 313 -3.06 10.24 14.37
CA SER A 313 -1.74 10.74 14.81
C SER A 313 -0.67 9.63 14.80
N ALA A 314 0.59 10.01 15.01
CA ALA A 314 1.67 9.03 15.19
C ALA A 314 1.41 8.12 16.40
N ALA A 315 0.90 8.66 17.51
CA ALA A 315 0.57 7.88 18.72
C ALA A 315 -0.56 6.87 18.45
N VAL A 316 -1.58 7.26 17.65
CA VAL A 316 -2.67 6.36 17.28
C VAL A 316 -2.20 5.26 16.34
N SER A 317 -1.57 5.64 15.22
CA SER A 317 -1.12 4.68 14.20
C SER A 317 -0.08 3.72 14.74
N LEU A 318 0.91 4.19 15.50
CA LEU A 318 1.92 3.34 16.13
C LEU A 318 1.31 2.40 17.19
N SER A 319 0.25 2.81 17.90
CA SER A 319 -0.45 1.91 18.84
C SER A 319 -1.13 0.74 18.13
N TYR A 320 -1.83 0.97 17.02
CA TYR A 320 -2.39 -0.12 16.20
C TYR A 320 -1.29 -1.03 15.65
N VAL A 321 -0.24 -0.41 15.12
CA VAL A 321 0.94 -1.10 14.58
C VAL A 321 1.60 -1.98 15.64
N ALA A 322 1.79 -1.50 16.86
CA ALA A 322 2.34 -2.26 17.99
C ALA A 322 1.39 -3.40 18.40
N SER A 323 0.10 -3.11 18.54
CA SER A 323 -0.92 -4.12 18.88
C SER A 323 -0.98 -5.26 17.86
N MET A 324 -0.92 -4.94 16.57
CA MET A 324 -0.82 -5.95 15.51
C MET A 324 0.48 -6.74 15.59
N GLN A 325 1.60 -6.13 15.99
CA GLN A 325 2.87 -6.88 16.09
C GLN A 325 2.93 -7.81 17.28
N GLU A 326 2.49 -7.32 18.43
CA GLU A 326 2.78 -7.90 19.74
C GLU A 326 1.78 -8.98 20.14
N HIS A 327 0.67 -9.11 19.41
CA HIS A 327 -0.34 -10.11 19.71
C HIS A 327 0.11 -11.53 19.28
N ASP A 328 0.11 -12.44 20.26
CA ASP A 328 0.53 -13.85 20.14
C ASP A 328 -0.22 -14.58 19.02
N GLY A 329 0.48 -14.85 17.91
CA GLY A 329 -0.06 -15.57 16.74
C GLY A 329 0.07 -14.83 15.42
N LEU A 330 0.47 -13.56 15.46
CA LEU A 330 0.80 -12.77 14.29
C LEU A 330 2.26 -13.03 13.90
N SER A 331 2.53 -14.16 13.21
CA SER A 331 3.69 -14.23 12.31
C SER A 331 3.40 -13.30 11.12
N LEU A 332 3.32 -12.00 11.41
CA LEU A 332 3.08 -10.96 10.44
C LEU A 332 4.41 -10.68 9.76
N GLY A 333 4.61 -11.30 8.61
CA GLY A 333 5.41 -10.67 7.57
C GLY A 333 4.76 -9.39 7.03
N CYS A 334 4.12 -8.56 7.88
CA CYS A 334 3.57 -7.24 7.57
C CYS A 334 4.60 -6.49 6.74
N PRO A 335 4.26 -5.64 5.79
CA PRO A 335 4.62 -4.25 5.76
C PRO A 335 3.45 -3.49 6.41
N ARG A 336 3.71 -2.28 6.86
CA ARG A 336 2.71 -1.43 7.52
C ARG A 336 2.73 -0.12 6.75
N GLU A 337 1.74 0.72 6.85
CA GLU A 337 1.89 2.08 6.35
C GLU A 337 1.25 2.98 7.39
N ILE A 338 2.00 4.00 7.82
CA ILE A 338 1.52 5.01 8.76
C ILE A 338 1.41 6.29 7.97
N ARG A 339 0.19 6.79 7.70
CA ARG A 339 0.02 8.20 7.37
C ARG A 339 0.30 9.05 8.60
N TYR A 340 1.34 9.87 8.52
CA TYR A 340 1.56 10.98 9.44
C TYR A 340 1.43 12.27 8.64
N ARG A 341 0.41 13.09 8.88
CA ARG A 341 0.42 14.46 8.40
C ARG A 341 1.14 15.33 9.43
N ALA A 342 2.40 15.69 9.13
CA ALA A 342 3.02 16.82 9.80
C ALA A 342 2.27 18.07 9.31
N TRP A 343 1.47 18.69 10.18
CA TRP A 343 1.08 20.07 9.92
C TRP A 343 2.32 20.94 10.09
N THR A 344 2.92 21.37 8.99
CA THR A 344 3.68 22.62 8.97
C THR A 344 2.71 23.77 8.71
N GLY A 345 2.32 24.47 9.77
CA GLY A 345 1.67 25.79 9.72
C GLY A 345 0.15 25.80 9.62
#